data_AF-A0A1D1XJJ1-F1
#
_entry.id   AF-A0A1D1XJJ1-F1
#
_cell.length_a   1.000
_cell.length_b   1.000
_cell.length_c   1.000
_cell.angle_alpha   90.00
_cell.angle_beta   90.00
_cell.angle_gamma   90.00
#
_symmetry.space_group_name_H-M   'P 1'
#
loop_
_entity.id
_entity.type
_entity.pdbx_description
1 polymer ?
#
loop_
_entity_poly.entity_id
_entity_poly.type
_entity_poly.pdbx_seq_one_letter_code
_entity_poly.pdbx_strand_id
1 'polypeptide(L)'
;CMEVAYMKVVFSKHFLASKDRHELHSALQLVSTGESPSSSASDVDNLNNQSAVDKAASTKGASSPQVAGNHVITARNRPNFVRLLSFVQDVNCAMEASRKSQYAFTVVNVSPEELRNGPEIIASVRRVLDLSFHDVEGLLPLVRLSMESINR
;
A
#
# COMPACT_ATOMS: atom_id res chain seq x y z
N CYS A 1 -12.89 17.94 -0.07
CA CYS A 1 -11.60 18.68 -0.02
C CYS A 1 -10.48 17.87 0.60
N MET A 2 -10.58 17.44 1.86
CA MET A 2 -9.50 16.71 2.56
C MET A 2 -9.05 15.44 1.83
N GLU A 3 -10.01 14.65 1.35
CA GLU A 3 -9.75 13.45 0.54
C GLU A 3 -8.89 13.77 -0.69
N VAL A 4 -9.31 14.72 -1.51
CA VAL A 4 -8.56 15.15 -2.71
C VAL A 4 -7.17 15.68 -2.34
N ALA A 5 -7.04 16.46 -1.27
CA ALA A 5 -5.75 16.97 -0.81
C ALA A 5 -4.78 15.84 -0.43
N TYR A 6 -5.22 14.88 0.40
CA TYR A 6 -4.38 13.74 0.77
C TYR A 6 -4.07 12.83 -0.42
N MET A 7 -5.05 12.55 -1.29
CA MET A 7 -4.82 11.78 -2.52
C MET A 7 -3.76 12.43 -3.43
N LYS A 8 -3.74 13.76 -3.54
CA LYS A 8 -2.69 14.49 -4.29
C LYS A 8 -1.31 14.37 -3.65
N VAL A 9 -1.23 14.40 -2.32
CA VAL A 9 0.03 14.18 -1.58
C VAL A 9 0.53 12.75 -1.77
N VAL A 10 -0.35 11.76 -1.66
CA VAL A 10 -0.03 10.35 -1.91
C VAL A 10 0.46 10.17 -3.34
N PHE A 11 -0.25 10.72 -4.32
CA PHE A 11 0.11 10.61 -5.73
C PHE A 11 1.50 11.19 -6.02
N SER A 12 1.82 12.37 -5.48
CA SER A 12 3.13 13.00 -5.71
C SER A 12 4.28 12.23 -5.04
N LYS A 13 4.03 11.56 -3.92
CA LYS A 13 5.01 10.74 -3.19
C LYS A 13 5.12 9.31 -3.70
N HIS A 14 4.18 8.84 -4.54
CA HIS A 14 4.06 7.43 -4.94
C HIS A 14 5.35 6.86 -5.56
N PHE A 15 5.99 7.62 -6.45
CA PHE A 15 7.24 7.19 -7.08
C PHE A 15 8.35 6.95 -6.03
N LEU A 16 8.54 7.90 -5.12
CA LEU A 16 9.56 7.81 -4.08
C LEU A 16 9.25 6.67 -3.10
N ALA A 17 7.99 6.54 -2.67
CA ALA A 17 7.56 5.45 -1.80
C ALA A 17 7.76 4.07 -2.45
N SER A 18 7.48 3.95 -3.75
CA SER A 18 7.73 2.72 -4.51
C SER A 18 9.20 2.38 -4.55
N LYS A 19 10.08 3.36 -4.83
CA LYS A 19 11.53 3.18 -4.80
C LYS A 19 12.02 2.75 -3.41
N ASP A 20 11.63 3.47 -2.35
CA ASP A 20 12.01 3.19 -0.97
C ASP A 20 11.58 1.78 -0.54
N ARG A 21 10.40 1.33 -0.97
CA ARG A 21 9.90 -0.03 -0.74
C ARG A 21 10.78 -1.09 -1.43
N HIS A 22 11.18 -0.87 -2.68
CA HIS A 22 12.04 -1.81 -3.40
C HIS A 22 13.43 -1.89 -2.75
N GLU A 23 14.04 -0.76 -2.41
CA GLU A 23 15.35 -0.73 -1.74
C GLU A 23 15.32 -1.45 -0.39
N LEU A 24 14.28 -1.21 0.41
CA LEU A 24 14.10 -1.88 1.69
C LEU A 24 13.92 -3.38 1.50
N HIS A 25 13.09 -3.80 0.55
CA HIS A 25 12.85 -5.21 0.26
C HIS A 25 14.15 -5.93 -0.16
N SER A 26 14.93 -5.34 -1.07
CA SER A 26 16.23 -5.89 -1.48
C SER A 26 17.22 -5.98 -0.31
N ALA A 27 17.26 -4.97 0.56
CA ALA A 27 18.13 -4.99 1.72
C ALA A 27 17.75 -6.08 2.75
N LEU A 28 16.45 -6.34 2.93
CA LEU A 28 15.97 -7.40 3.82
C LEU A 28 16.24 -8.79 3.24
N GLN A 29 16.17 -8.96 1.91
CA GLN A 29 16.51 -10.21 1.25
C GLN A 29 18.00 -10.54 1.34
N LEU A 30 18.89 -9.56 1.15
CA LEU A 30 20.35 -9.76 1.21
C LEU A 30 20.81 -10.25 2.59
N VAL A 31 20.15 -9.81 3.68
CA VAL A 31 20.46 -10.25 5.04
C VAL A 31 20.11 -11.73 5.26
N SER A 32 19.19 -12.31 4.47
CA SER A 32 18.80 -13.71 4.55
C SER A 32 19.79 -14.67 3.85
N THR A 33 20.69 -14.17 3.01
CA THR A 33 21.64 -14.99 2.21
C THR A 33 23.01 -15.13 2.90
N GLY A 34 23.11 -14.76 4.18
CA GLY A 34 24.36 -14.80 4.95
C GLY A 34 24.76 -16.16 5.52
N GLU A 35 24.02 -17.24 5.24
CA GLU A 35 24.43 -18.59 5.63
C GLU A 35 25.41 -19.14 4.57
N SER A 36 26.64 -19.39 5.02
CA SER A 36 27.85 -19.79 4.31
C SER A 36 27.64 -20.68 3.07
N PRO A 37 28.34 -20.46 1.94
CA PRO A 37 28.54 -21.52 0.98
C PRO A 37 29.44 -22.55 1.67
N SER A 38 28.89 -23.71 2.02
CA SER A 38 29.68 -24.86 2.45
C SER A 38 30.51 -25.32 1.25
N SER A 39 31.72 -24.76 1.10
CA SER A 39 32.75 -25.28 0.19
C SER A 39 33.27 -26.60 0.73
N SER A 40 32.58 -27.70 0.40
CA SER A 40 33.19 -29.03 0.43
C SER A 40 33.83 -29.29 -0.93
N ALA A 41 35.08 -28.85 -1.08
CA ALA A 41 35.99 -29.43 -2.06
C ALA A 41 36.48 -30.76 -1.47
N SER A 42 36.07 -31.88 -2.08
CA SER A 42 36.69 -33.18 -1.84
C SER A 42 36.78 -33.90 -3.18
N ASP A 43 37.92 -33.72 -3.84
CA ASP A 43 38.39 -34.62 -4.88
C ASP A 43 38.53 -36.03 -4.28
N VAL A 44 37.76 -36.97 -4.82
CA VAL A 44 38.16 -38.38 -4.85
C VAL A 44 37.58 -39.01 -6.11
N ASP A 45 38.46 -39.18 -7.10
CA ASP A 45 38.28 -40.09 -8.21
C ASP A 45 38.18 -41.52 -7.64
N ASN A 46 37.09 -42.24 -7.89
CA ASN A 46 37.11 -43.69 -7.72
C ASN A 46 36.11 -44.38 -8.67
N LEU A 47 36.66 -44.86 -9.78
CA LEU A 47 36.05 -45.81 -10.71
C LEU A 47 35.94 -47.19 -10.05
N ASN A 48 34.74 -47.65 -9.67
CA ASN A 48 34.42 -49.09 -9.66
C ASN A 48 32.90 -49.41 -9.56
N ASN A 49 32.37 -49.92 -10.67
CA ASN A 49 31.38 -51.01 -10.83
C ASN A 49 29.94 -50.93 -10.27
N GLN A 50 29.00 -50.84 -11.24
CA GLN A 50 27.85 -51.71 -11.48
C GLN A 50 27.16 -52.42 -10.28
N SER A 51 25.90 -52.07 -10.00
CA SER A 51 24.75 -53.01 -9.94
C SER A 51 23.46 -52.28 -9.51
N ALA A 52 22.35 -52.76 -10.06
CA ALA A 52 21.04 -52.13 -10.07
C ALA A 52 20.18 -52.49 -8.85
N VAL A 53 19.04 -51.78 -8.74
CA VAL A 53 17.75 -52.18 -8.13
C VAL A 53 17.41 -51.63 -6.72
N ASP A 54 16.42 -50.73 -6.75
CA ASP A 54 15.30 -50.47 -5.83
C ASP A 54 15.50 -50.12 -4.34
N LYS A 55 15.10 -48.87 -4.01
CA LYS A 55 14.10 -48.65 -2.94
C LYS A 55 13.38 -47.30 -3.04
N ALA A 56 12.14 -47.41 -3.49
CA ALA A 56 10.92 -46.73 -3.06
C ALA A 56 10.97 -45.43 -2.22
N ALA A 57 10.15 -44.48 -2.70
CA ALA A 57 9.12 -43.76 -1.96
C ALA A 57 9.49 -42.52 -1.10
N SER A 58 9.00 -41.38 -1.60
CA SER A 58 8.00 -40.53 -0.95
C SER A 58 8.45 -39.48 0.08
N THR A 59 8.15 -38.23 -0.32
CA THR A 59 7.61 -37.12 0.50
C THR A 59 8.40 -36.66 1.74
N LYS A 60 9.18 -35.58 1.57
CA LYS A 60 9.26 -34.44 2.49
C LYS A 60 9.37 -33.20 1.60
N GLY A 61 8.29 -32.48 1.34
CA GLY A 61 7.65 -31.64 2.34
C GLY A 61 8.33 -30.28 2.26
N ALA A 62 7.70 -29.36 1.55
CA ALA A 62 8.14 -27.99 1.35
C ALA A 62 8.43 -27.32 2.71
N SER A 63 9.68 -27.35 3.16
CA SER A 63 10.15 -26.47 4.20
C SER A 63 10.34 -25.10 3.56
N SER A 64 9.26 -24.30 3.64
CA SER A 64 9.36 -22.84 3.68
C SER A 64 10.58 -22.48 4.55
N PRO A 65 11.53 -21.65 4.09
CA PRO A 65 12.59 -21.20 4.97
C PRO A 65 11.91 -20.44 6.10
N GLN A 66 12.08 -20.99 7.29
CA GLN A 66 11.47 -20.53 8.52
C GLN A 66 11.83 -19.05 8.69
N VAL A 67 10.82 -18.19 8.53
CA VAL A 67 10.88 -16.73 8.69
C VAL A 67 11.09 -16.42 10.18
N ALA A 68 12.29 -16.68 10.66
CA ALA A 68 12.77 -16.31 11.99
C ALA A 68 14.17 -15.69 11.87
N GLY A 69 14.43 -14.99 10.77
CA GLY A 69 15.55 -14.06 10.71
C GLY A 69 15.14 -12.75 11.37
N ASN A 70 15.86 -12.31 12.40
CA ASN A 70 15.74 -10.95 12.91
C ASN A 70 16.03 -9.98 11.75
N HIS A 71 14.98 -9.48 11.09
CA HIS A 71 15.07 -8.51 10.00
C HIS A 71 15.53 -7.15 10.58
N VAL A 72 16.83 -7.04 10.85
CA VAL A 72 17.42 -5.80 11.35
C VAL A 72 17.45 -4.80 10.20
N ILE A 73 16.58 -3.77 10.27
CA ILE A 73 16.68 -2.61 9.39
C ILE A 73 18.03 -1.95 9.68
N THR A 74 18.97 -2.10 8.74
CA THR A 74 20.30 -1.49 8.87
C THR A 74 20.17 0.03 8.98
N ALA A 75 21.11 0.67 9.71
CA ALA A 75 21.07 2.12 9.93
C ALA A 75 20.96 2.93 8.63
N ARG A 76 21.54 2.41 7.53
CA ARG A 76 21.48 2.97 6.18
C ARG A 76 20.06 3.07 5.61
N ASN A 77 19.17 2.14 5.94
CA ASN A 77 17.81 2.07 5.38
C ASN A 77 16.76 2.78 6.26
N ARG A 78 17.14 3.25 7.46
CA ARG A 78 16.20 3.94 8.37
C ARG A 78 15.50 5.15 7.74
N PRO A 79 16.16 6.04 6.97
CA PRO A 79 15.49 7.18 6.36
C PRO A 79 14.41 6.75 5.35
N ASN A 80 14.66 5.70 4.57
CA ASN A 80 13.70 5.16 3.61
C ASN A 80 12.47 4.60 4.34
N PHE A 81 12.69 3.87 5.44
CA PHE A 81 11.61 3.34 6.25
C PHE A 81 10.74 4.46 6.87
N VAL A 82 11.37 5.53 7.39
CA VAL A 82 10.64 6.69 7.93
C VAL A 82 9.80 7.37 6.85
N ARG A 83 10.34 7.57 5.64
CA ARG A 83 9.56 8.12 4.52
C ARG A 83 8.40 7.23 4.12
N LEU A 84 8.60 5.91 4.11
CA LEU A 84 7.53 4.95 3.81
C LEU A 84 6.42 4.99 4.87
N LEU A 85 6.77 5.11 6.16
CA LEU A 85 5.79 5.29 7.23
C LEU A 85 4.99 6.59 7.07
N SER A 86 5.65 7.70 6.76
CA SER A 86 4.96 8.97 6.47
C SER A 86 4.02 8.85 5.27
N PHE A 87 4.44 8.17 4.21
CA PHE A 87 3.59 7.90 3.05
C PHE A 87 2.34 7.09 3.43
N VAL A 88 2.50 6.02 4.22
CA VAL A 88 1.37 5.21 4.71
C VAL A 88 0.42 6.04 5.59
N GLN A 89 0.95 6.96 6.40
CA GLN A 89 0.13 7.87 7.17
C GLN A 89 -0.72 8.78 6.28
N ASP A 90 -0.14 9.33 5.20
CA ASP A 90 -0.90 10.13 4.23
C ASP A 90 -2.01 9.31 3.54
N VAL A 91 -1.72 8.05 3.19
CA VAL A 91 -2.71 7.11 2.61
C VAL A 91 -3.84 6.85 3.62
N ASN A 92 -3.52 6.60 4.88
CA ASN A 92 -4.53 6.41 5.93
C ASN A 92 -5.41 7.66 6.10
N CYS A 93 -4.80 8.85 6.08
CA CYS A 93 -5.56 10.09 6.12
C CYS A 93 -6.47 10.27 4.89
N ALA A 94 -6.01 9.88 3.69
CA ALA A 94 -6.83 9.89 2.48
C ALA A 94 -8.05 8.95 2.62
N MET A 95 -7.81 7.71 3.05
CA MET A 95 -8.87 6.71 3.25
C MET A 95 -9.88 7.15 4.31
N GLU A 96 -9.41 7.69 5.43
CA GLU A 96 -10.29 8.20 6.49
C GLU A 96 -11.13 9.40 6.03
N ALA A 97 -10.54 10.31 5.25
CA ALA A 97 -11.28 11.42 4.67
C ALA A 97 -12.35 10.96 3.67
N SER A 98 -12.01 9.97 2.82
CA SER A 98 -12.94 9.35 1.86
C SER A 98 -14.09 8.61 2.56
N ARG A 99 -13.77 7.84 3.60
CA ARG A 99 -14.78 7.15 4.41
C ARG A 99 -15.76 8.13 5.07
N LYS A 100 -15.24 9.24 5.61
CA LYS A 100 -16.06 10.28 6.24
C LYS A 100 -16.95 11.02 5.23
N SER A 101 -16.43 11.34 4.04
CA SER A 101 -17.21 12.02 2.99
C SER A 101 -18.37 11.13 2.50
N GLN A 102 -18.10 9.86 2.24
CA GLN A 102 -19.10 8.87 1.84
C GLN A 102 -20.13 8.62 2.94
N TYR A 103 -19.68 8.42 4.20
CA TYR A 103 -20.59 8.21 5.32
C TYR A 103 -21.54 9.40 5.52
N ALA A 104 -21.02 10.63 5.53
CA ALA A 104 -21.83 11.83 5.65
C ALA A 104 -22.90 11.92 4.54
N PHE A 105 -22.54 11.54 3.30
CA PHE A 105 -23.48 11.50 2.19
C PHE A 105 -24.54 10.40 2.34
N THR A 106 -24.17 9.20 2.79
CA THR A 106 -25.14 8.12 3.01
C THR A 106 -26.18 8.50 4.07
N VAL A 107 -25.77 9.17 5.15
CA VAL A 107 -26.68 9.65 6.20
C VAL A 107 -27.73 10.62 5.63
N VAL A 108 -27.31 11.58 4.81
CA VAL A 108 -28.23 12.55 4.17
C VAL A 108 -29.16 11.87 3.16
N ASN A 109 -28.70 10.82 2.48
CA ASN A 109 -29.49 10.12 1.46
C ASN A 109 -30.63 9.24 2.04
N VAL A 110 -30.65 8.97 3.35
CA VAL A 110 -31.68 8.13 4.00
C VAL A 110 -32.95 8.92 4.35
N SER A 111 -32.88 10.24 4.56
CA SER A 111 -34.04 11.11 4.83
C SER A 111 -34.17 12.30 3.86
N PRO A 112 -34.22 12.06 2.54
CA PRO A 112 -34.23 13.13 1.54
C PRO A 112 -35.50 14.01 1.60
N GLU A 113 -36.59 13.51 2.18
CA GLU A 113 -37.91 14.16 2.24
C GLU A 113 -37.96 15.37 3.19
N GLU A 114 -37.04 15.47 4.16
CA GLU A 114 -36.99 16.60 5.11
C GLU A 114 -36.40 17.87 4.49
N LEU A 115 -35.80 17.76 3.31
CA LEU A 115 -35.11 18.86 2.64
C LEU A 115 -35.98 19.36 1.47
N ARG A 116 -36.49 20.60 1.54
CA ARG A 116 -37.33 21.22 0.48
C ARG A 116 -36.68 21.17 -0.92
N ASN A 117 -35.35 21.13 -0.98
CA ASN A 117 -34.53 21.00 -2.20
C ASN A 117 -33.67 19.71 -2.19
N GLY A 118 -34.12 18.67 -1.47
CA GLY A 118 -33.38 17.42 -1.19
C GLY A 118 -32.76 16.75 -2.39
N PRO A 119 -33.52 16.44 -3.45
CA PRO A 119 -33.00 15.71 -4.60
C PRO A 119 -31.87 16.45 -5.33
N GLU A 120 -31.98 17.76 -5.50
CA GLU A 120 -30.99 18.58 -6.21
C GLU A 120 -29.70 18.77 -5.40
N ILE A 121 -29.83 18.92 -4.07
CA ILE A 121 -28.69 19.01 -3.16
C ILE A 121 -27.95 17.67 -3.12
N ILE A 122 -28.67 16.56 -2.98
CA ILE A 122 -28.09 15.21 -2.97
C ILE A 122 -27.38 14.91 -4.30
N ALA A 123 -27.99 15.24 -5.45
CA ALA A 123 -27.37 15.07 -6.75
C ALA A 123 -26.10 15.93 -6.90
N SER A 124 -26.10 17.16 -6.37
CA SER A 124 -24.94 18.05 -6.43
C SER A 124 -23.79 17.57 -5.54
N VAL A 125 -24.09 17.08 -4.34
CA VAL A 125 -23.08 16.47 -3.45
C VAL A 125 -22.51 15.20 -4.06
N ARG A 126 -23.35 14.33 -4.65
CA ARG A 126 -22.89 13.13 -5.35
C ARG A 126 -21.92 13.47 -6.48
N ARG A 127 -22.25 14.47 -7.30
CA ARG A 127 -21.36 14.94 -8.37
C ARG A 127 -19.98 15.33 -7.84
N VAL A 128 -19.90 15.97 -6.67
CA VAL A 128 -18.62 16.37 -6.04
C VAL A 128 -17.84 15.13 -5.56
N LEU A 129 -18.53 14.14 -5.00
CA LEU A 129 -17.91 12.88 -4.56
C LEU A 129 -17.40 12.03 -5.72
N ASP A 130 -18.07 12.11 -6.88
CA ASP A 130 -17.67 11.39 -8.10
C ASP A 130 -16.50 12.08 -8.84
N LEU A 131 -16.07 13.26 -8.41
CA LEU A 131 -14.91 13.93 -9.00
C LEU A 131 -13.64 13.10 -8.77
N SER A 132 -12.89 12.92 -9.86
CA SER A 132 -11.52 12.40 -9.75
C SER A 132 -10.68 13.37 -8.91
N PHE A 133 -9.81 12.83 -8.04
CA PHE A 133 -8.86 13.66 -7.31
C PHE A 133 -7.88 14.42 -8.21
N HIS A 134 -7.82 14.08 -9.50
CA HIS A 134 -7.09 14.84 -10.51
C HIS A 134 -7.81 16.15 -10.89
N ASP A 135 -9.13 16.17 -10.82
CA ASP A 135 -9.98 17.30 -11.21
C ASP A 135 -10.13 18.35 -10.10
N VAL A 136 -9.00 18.98 -9.76
CA VAL A 136 -8.97 20.08 -8.79
C VAL A 136 -9.64 21.33 -9.35
N GLU A 137 -9.53 21.55 -10.66
CA GLU A 137 -10.17 22.66 -11.39
C GLU A 137 -11.70 22.58 -11.27
N GLY A 138 -12.29 21.40 -11.41
CA GLY A 138 -13.73 21.18 -11.20
C GLY A 138 -14.15 21.30 -9.73
N LEU A 139 -13.29 20.92 -8.79
CA LEU A 139 -13.57 21.01 -7.36
C LEU A 139 -13.54 22.45 -6.81
N LEU A 140 -12.58 23.27 -7.23
CA LEU A 140 -12.33 24.59 -6.64
C LEU A 140 -13.54 25.55 -6.69
N PRO A 141 -14.25 25.72 -7.82
CA PRO A 141 -15.44 26.56 -7.88
C PRO A 141 -16.55 26.10 -6.94
N LEU A 142 -16.75 24.79 -6.80
CA LEU A 142 -17.77 24.20 -5.93
C LEU A 142 -17.48 24.48 -4.45
N VAL A 143 -16.19 24.41 -4.06
CA VAL A 143 -15.74 24.75 -2.71
C VAL A 143 -15.98 26.24 -2.42
N ARG A 144 -15.62 27.13 -3.35
CA ARG A 144 -15.86 28.57 -3.21
C ARG A 144 -17.35 28.88 -3.03
N LEU A 145 -18.19 28.36 -3.93
CA LEU A 145 -19.64 28.55 -3.87
C LEU A 145 -20.22 28.05 -2.54
N SER A 146 -19.73 26.93 -2.04
CA SER A 146 -20.15 26.37 -0.74
C SER A 146 -19.74 27.28 0.43
N MET A 147 -18.50 27.78 0.44
CA MET A 147 -18.02 28.69 1.48
C MET A 147 -18.78 30.01 1.48
N GLU A 148 -19.07 30.57 0.31
CA GLU A 148 -19.88 31.79 0.17
C GLU A 148 -21.32 31.57 0.68
N SER A 149 -21.90 30.41 0.41
CA SER A 149 -23.26 30.05 0.87
C SER A 149 -23.33 29.84 2.38
N ILE A 150 -22.26 29.33 3.01
CA ILE A 150 -22.19 29.13 4.47
C ILE A 150 -22.01 30.45 5.22
N ASN A 151 -21.31 31.41 4.62
CA ASN A 151 -21.03 32.71 5.24
C ASN A 151 -22.17 33.74 5.09
N ARG A 152 -23.31 33.33 4.52
CA ARG A 152 -24.48 34.18 4.26
C ARG A 152 -25.60 33.89 5.26
#